data_AF-A0A645BCU0-F1
#
_entry.id   AF-A0A645BCU0-F1
#
_cell.length_a   1.000
_cell.length_b   1.000
_cell.length_c   1.000
_cell.angle_alpha   90.00
_cell.angle_beta   90.00
_cell.angle_gamma   90.00
#
_symmetry.space_group_name_H-M   'P 1'
#
loop_
_entity.id
_entity.type
_entity.pdbx_description
1 polymer ?
#
loop_
_entity_poly.entity_id
_entity_poly.type
_entity_poly.pdbx_seq_one_letter_code
_entity_poly.pdbx_strand_id
1 'polypeptide(L)'
;MGILVGYDYGLYAIISSIVVTFLLIQKQPLHQFAGSLTKEELYNAIQFLAIAFILYPVMPEKKLFGLINLRYAILIVILVSLISFSSYVLLRKFGTKRGLYYSGFLGGFINSEATTGAIAGLSKRAEEMADPVITGILLCNISMLIRNLVLALIVNPRGQTTLLMLPPQLVLIIISTAMAFKHSKKFCPIGGGDLKIKSPFSLGQAFKFGIAFALILVIGNFAYSAAGTAGIYVTALGALVSSSGVIVSVTLLAVSHNISYEVAANTAVLASLISTLNKILLSKISGSESLFSLAKKDFGIIAVTGTVALLLWNFM
;
A
#
# COMPACT_ATOMS: atom_id res chain seq x y z
N MET A 1 27.08 27.28 -1.82
CA MET A 1 26.89 28.00 -3.11
C MET A 1 28.19 28.59 -3.62
N GLY A 2 28.84 29.50 -2.88
CA GLY A 2 30.10 30.12 -3.32
C GLY A 2 31.20 29.12 -3.69
N ILE A 3 31.37 28.05 -2.90
CA ILE A 3 32.33 26.97 -3.21
C ILE A 3 31.98 26.25 -4.52
N LEU A 4 30.71 25.95 -4.77
CA LEU A 4 30.28 25.25 -6.00
C LEU A 4 30.52 26.10 -7.25
N VAL A 5 30.29 27.41 -7.18
CA VAL A 5 30.61 28.33 -8.28
C VAL A 5 32.12 28.40 -8.52
N GLY A 6 32.92 28.41 -7.45
CA GLY A 6 34.38 28.42 -7.55
C GLY A 6 35.01 27.16 -8.16
N TYR A 7 34.29 26.03 -8.15
CA TYR A 7 34.69 24.77 -8.79
C TYR A 7 34.04 24.55 -10.18
N ASP A 8 33.54 25.60 -10.83
CA ASP A 8 32.80 25.55 -12.11
C ASP A 8 31.52 24.69 -12.11
N TYR A 9 31.00 24.34 -10.92
CA TYR A 9 29.71 23.68 -10.74
C TYR A 9 28.55 24.68 -10.68
N GLY A 10 28.55 25.68 -11.57
CA GLY A 10 27.58 26.79 -11.59
C GLY A 10 26.12 26.34 -11.65
N LEU A 11 25.83 25.32 -12.47
CA LEU A 11 24.47 24.75 -12.58
C LEU A 11 23.98 24.12 -11.26
N TYR A 12 24.85 23.39 -10.54
CA TYR A 12 24.50 22.82 -9.24
C TYR A 12 24.29 23.90 -8.18
N ALA A 13 25.08 24.98 -8.22
CA ALA A 13 24.92 26.13 -7.33
C ALA A 13 23.57 26.83 -7.57
N ILE A 14 23.16 27.03 -8.83
CA ILE A 14 21.87 27.62 -9.17
C ILE A 14 20.72 26.72 -8.66
N ILE A 15 20.72 25.43 -9.00
CA ILE A 15 19.66 24.49 -8.57
C ILE A 15 19.54 24.47 -7.05
N SER A 16 20.65 24.32 -6.34
CA SER A 16 20.65 24.23 -4.89
C SER A 16 20.24 25.55 -4.22
N SER A 17 20.55 26.71 -4.81
CA SER A 17 20.06 28.01 -4.33
C SER A 17 18.54 28.16 -4.45
N ILE A 18 17.97 27.73 -5.58
CA ILE A 18 16.51 27.74 -5.80
C ILE A 18 15.82 26.80 -4.81
N VAL A 19 16.36 25.59 -4.60
CA VAL A 19 15.83 24.62 -3.63
C VAL A 19 15.88 25.17 -2.21
N VAL A 20 17.01 25.73 -1.78
CA VAL A 20 17.15 26.32 -0.43
C VAL A 20 16.19 27.50 -0.26
N THR A 21 16.05 28.35 -1.28
CA THR A 21 15.12 29.50 -1.25
C THR A 21 13.67 29.03 -1.14
N PHE A 22 13.27 28.03 -1.93
CA PHE A 22 11.95 27.43 -1.82
C PHE A 22 11.67 26.86 -0.42
N LEU A 23 12.65 26.14 0.16
CA LEU A 23 12.54 25.60 1.53
C LEU A 23 12.42 26.72 2.57
N LEU A 24 13.15 27.83 2.41
CA LEU A 24 13.07 28.99 3.30
C LEU A 24 11.69 29.66 3.21
N ILE A 25 11.11 29.78 2.01
CA ILE A 25 9.74 30.29 1.82
C ILE A 25 8.73 29.37 2.53
N GLN A 26 8.93 28.05 2.47
CA GLN A 26 8.06 27.07 3.13
C GLN A 26 8.40 26.83 4.62
N LYS A 27 9.33 27.59 5.22
CA LYS A 27 9.81 27.38 6.60
C LYS A 27 8.68 27.37 7.63
N GLN A 28 7.76 28.33 7.57
CA GLN A 28 6.64 28.43 8.52
C GLN A 28 5.69 27.22 8.42
N PRO A 29 5.13 26.88 7.23
CA PRO A 29 4.32 25.66 7.07
C PRO A 29 5.03 24.38 7.48
N LEU A 30 6.31 24.23 7.13
CA LEU A 30 7.11 23.06 7.50
C LEU A 30 7.32 22.95 9.02
N HIS A 31 7.54 24.08 9.69
CA HIS A 31 7.71 24.09 11.15
C HIS A 31 6.40 23.78 11.88
N GLN A 32 5.28 24.35 11.43
CA GLN A 32 3.95 24.01 11.96
C GLN A 32 3.60 22.54 11.72
N PHE A 33 3.90 22.01 10.54
CA PHE A 33 3.70 20.61 10.23
C PHE A 33 4.55 19.71 11.13
N ALA A 34 5.84 20.02 11.29
CA ALA A 34 6.72 19.29 12.20
C ALA A 34 6.23 19.35 13.66
N GLY A 35 5.69 20.50 14.10
CA GLY A 35 5.07 20.65 15.41
C GLY A 35 3.78 19.83 15.60
N SER A 36 3.11 19.44 14.51
CA SER A 36 1.92 18.57 14.55
C SER A 36 2.23 17.07 14.66
N LEU A 37 3.50 16.69 14.48
CA LEU A 37 3.97 15.31 14.58
C LEU A 37 4.38 14.99 16.02
N THR A 38 4.12 13.76 16.45
CA THR A 38 4.65 13.24 17.72
C THR A 38 6.15 13.04 17.62
N LYS A 39 6.84 12.98 18.76
CA LYS A 39 8.28 12.65 18.80
C LYS A 39 8.58 11.35 18.05
N GLU A 40 7.74 10.31 18.27
CA GLU A 40 7.87 9.01 17.60
C GLU A 40 7.71 9.14 16.07
N GLU A 41 6.75 9.93 15.60
CA GLU A 41 6.56 10.20 14.17
C GLU A 41 7.78 10.88 13.53
N LEU A 42 8.40 11.83 14.23
CA LEU A 42 9.62 12.51 13.78
C LEU A 42 10.83 11.56 13.75
N TYR A 43 11.03 10.75 14.80
CA TYR A 43 12.09 9.74 14.83
C TYR A 43 11.95 8.75 13.67
N ASN A 44 10.73 8.27 13.43
CA ASN A 44 10.42 7.37 12.33
C ASN A 44 10.75 8.03 10.97
N ALA A 45 10.37 9.30 10.77
CA ALA A 45 10.70 10.02 9.53
C ALA A 45 12.21 10.16 9.30
N ILE A 46 12.99 10.47 10.35
CA ILE A 46 14.45 10.55 10.26
C ILE A 46 15.06 9.17 9.94
N GLN A 47 14.56 8.11 10.58
CA GLN A 47 14.99 6.73 10.30
C GLN A 47 14.70 6.33 8.85
N PHE A 48 13.54 6.70 8.32
CA PHE A 48 13.21 6.49 6.91
C PHE A 48 14.18 7.24 5.98
N LEU A 49 14.51 8.50 6.29
CA LEU A 49 15.50 9.27 5.52
C LEU A 49 16.88 8.61 5.59
N ALA A 50 17.28 8.06 6.73
CA ALA A 50 18.51 7.30 6.84
C ALA A 50 18.49 6.03 5.96
N ILE A 51 17.37 5.31 5.91
CA ILE A 51 17.21 4.17 4.99
C ILE A 51 17.33 4.63 3.52
N ALA A 52 16.67 5.73 3.16
CA ALA A 52 16.61 6.21 1.78
C ALA A 52 17.91 6.84 1.27
N PHE A 53 18.59 7.64 2.10
CA PHE A 53 19.74 8.45 1.69
C PHE A 53 21.09 7.94 2.23
N ILE A 54 21.09 6.98 3.15
CA ILE A 54 22.33 6.38 3.68
C ILE A 54 22.35 4.89 3.32
N LEU A 55 21.34 4.11 3.74
CA LEU A 55 21.36 2.66 3.53
C LEU A 55 21.25 2.28 2.06
N TYR A 56 20.30 2.87 1.31
CA TYR A 56 20.10 2.55 -0.10
C TYR A 56 21.33 2.84 -0.98
N PRO A 57 21.99 4.03 -0.89
CA PRO A 57 23.19 4.30 -1.68
C PRO A 57 24.39 3.42 -1.32
N VAL A 58 24.51 3.01 -0.06
CA VAL A 58 25.60 2.15 0.43
C VAL A 58 25.37 0.67 0.06
N MET A 59 24.13 0.29 -0.25
CA MET A 59 23.78 -1.11 -0.48
C MET A 59 24.43 -1.66 -1.77
N PRO A 60 25.20 -2.76 -1.71
CA PRO A 60 25.80 -3.37 -2.90
C PRO A 60 24.75 -3.79 -3.94
N GLU A 61 25.12 -3.64 -5.21
CA GLU A 61 24.31 -4.10 -6.36
C GLU A 61 24.32 -5.63 -6.54
N LYS A 62 25.15 -6.34 -5.78
CA LYS A 62 25.29 -7.80 -5.88
C LYS A 62 24.03 -8.51 -5.37
N LYS A 63 23.61 -9.55 -6.11
CA LYS A 63 22.54 -10.44 -5.67
C LYS A 63 23.04 -11.30 -4.51
N LEU A 64 22.35 -11.26 -3.36
CA LEU A 64 22.53 -12.23 -2.29
C LEU A 64 22.06 -13.60 -2.77
N PHE A 65 22.91 -14.62 -2.65
CA PHE A 65 22.66 -15.99 -3.10
C PHE A 65 22.19 -16.13 -4.56
N GLY A 66 22.54 -15.16 -5.43
CA GLY A 66 22.10 -15.15 -6.84
C GLY A 66 20.60 -14.85 -7.05
N LEU A 67 19.81 -14.76 -5.98
CA LEU A 67 18.34 -14.70 -6.02
C LEU A 67 17.80 -13.32 -5.63
N ILE A 68 18.38 -12.68 -4.61
CA ILE A 68 17.83 -11.46 -4.00
C ILE A 68 18.72 -10.26 -4.31
N ASN A 69 18.21 -9.26 -5.04
CA ASN A 69 18.87 -7.97 -5.10
C ASN A 69 18.41 -7.08 -3.95
N LEU A 70 19.28 -6.90 -2.95
CA LEU A 70 18.97 -6.18 -1.72
C LEU A 70 18.76 -4.68 -1.96
N ARG A 71 19.44 -4.10 -2.95
CA ARG A 71 19.26 -2.70 -3.34
C ARG A 71 17.87 -2.47 -3.94
N TYR A 72 17.36 -3.36 -4.80
CA TYR A 72 15.97 -3.28 -5.29
C TYR A 72 14.95 -3.48 -4.16
N ALA A 73 15.18 -4.44 -3.26
CA ALA A 73 14.29 -4.67 -2.11
C ALA A 73 14.13 -3.41 -1.25
N ILE A 74 15.25 -2.74 -0.94
CA ILE A 74 15.25 -1.49 -0.18
C ILE A 74 14.58 -0.36 -0.97
N LEU A 75 14.83 -0.26 -2.28
CA LEU A 75 14.16 0.73 -3.13
C LEU A 75 12.64 0.58 -3.08
N ILE A 76 12.14 -0.65 -3.13
CA ILE A 76 10.72 -0.96 -3.02
C ILE A 76 10.17 -0.54 -1.65
N VAL A 77 10.87 -0.86 -0.56
CA VAL A 77 10.49 -0.42 0.79
C VAL A 77 10.37 1.11 0.82
N ILE A 78 11.35 1.81 0.24
CA ILE A 78 11.35 3.27 0.16
C ILE A 78 10.12 3.79 -0.58
N LEU A 79 9.81 3.21 -1.74
CA LEU A 79 8.69 3.63 -2.60
C LEU A 79 7.33 3.37 -1.94
N VAL A 80 7.13 2.18 -1.36
CA VAL A 80 5.90 1.84 -0.61
C VAL A 80 5.73 2.80 0.57
N SER A 81 6.79 2.99 1.37
CA SER A 81 6.76 3.91 2.50
C SER A 81 6.53 5.37 2.07
N LEU A 82 7.01 5.79 0.90
CA LEU A 82 6.76 7.14 0.37
C LEU A 82 5.29 7.34 -0.01
N ILE A 83 4.66 6.35 -0.65
CA ILE A 83 3.23 6.37 -0.96
C ILE A 83 2.41 6.41 0.33
N SER A 84 2.75 5.54 1.29
CA SER A 84 2.10 5.49 2.59
C SER A 84 2.29 6.79 3.36
N PHE A 85 3.48 7.39 3.34
CA PHE A 85 3.72 8.66 4.02
C PHE A 85 2.93 9.80 3.39
N SER A 86 2.95 9.93 2.07
CA SER A 86 2.18 10.95 1.37
C SER A 86 0.69 10.88 1.76
N SER A 87 0.15 9.66 1.83
CA SER A 87 -1.22 9.42 2.27
C SER A 87 -1.44 9.73 3.75
N TYR A 88 -0.48 9.43 4.62
CA TYR A 88 -0.49 9.78 6.04
C TYR A 88 -0.47 11.31 6.26
N VAL A 89 0.34 12.06 5.50
CA VAL A 89 0.35 13.53 5.54
C VAL A 89 -1.01 14.10 5.13
N LEU A 90 -1.59 13.59 4.04
CA LEU A 90 -2.92 13.99 3.60
C LEU A 90 -3.98 13.66 4.66
N LEU A 91 -3.86 12.50 5.33
CA LEU A 91 -4.77 12.10 6.38
C LEU A 91 -4.66 13.01 7.60
N ARG A 92 -3.45 13.40 8.02
CA ARG A 92 -3.27 14.33 9.13
C ARG A 92 -3.81 15.73 8.81
N LYS A 93 -3.61 16.18 7.56
CA LYS A 93 -4.04 17.52 7.10
C LYS A 93 -5.56 17.62 6.90
N PHE A 94 -6.20 16.57 6.40
CA PHE A 94 -7.60 16.62 5.96
C PHE A 94 -8.54 15.63 6.69
N GLY A 95 -8.01 14.58 7.32
CA GLY A 95 -8.78 13.49 7.93
C GLY A 95 -9.62 13.91 9.15
N THR A 96 -9.15 14.87 9.95
CA THR A 96 -9.92 15.43 11.08
C THR A 96 -11.20 16.13 10.63
N LYS A 97 -11.26 16.68 9.41
CA LYS A 97 -12.39 17.46 8.89
C LYS A 97 -13.29 16.72 7.91
N ARG A 98 -12.81 15.64 7.28
CA ARG A 98 -13.49 14.98 6.14
C ARG A 98 -14.10 13.60 6.45
N GLY A 99 -14.18 13.25 7.74
CA GLY A 99 -14.93 12.09 8.21
C GLY A 99 -14.32 10.72 7.89
N LEU A 100 -15.09 9.67 8.18
CA LEU A 100 -14.67 8.28 8.11
C LEU A 100 -14.30 7.81 6.69
N TYR A 101 -14.96 8.36 5.67
CA TYR A 101 -14.78 7.98 4.27
C TYR A 101 -13.39 8.36 3.74
N TYR A 102 -13.01 9.62 3.94
CA TYR A 102 -11.69 10.11 3.55
C TYR A 102 -10.58 9.39 4.32
N SER A 103 -10.85 9.11 5.60
CA SER A 103 -9.89 8.41 6.45
C SER A 103 -9.70 6.95 6.05
N GLY A 104 -10.76 6.25 5.67
CA GLY A 104 -10.68 4.91 5.08
C GLY A 104 -9.91 4.89 3.78
N PHE A 105 -10.23 5.81 2.85
CA PHE A 105 -9.55 5.89 1.56
C PHE A 105 -8.05 6.17 1.70
N LEU A 106 -7.65 7.18 2.47
CA LEU A 106 -6.22 7.46 2.66
C LEU A 106 -5.53 6.41 3.50
N GLY A 107 -6.20 5.89 4.53
CA GLY A 107 -5.66 4.83 5.37
C GLY A 107 -5.35 3.55 4.59
N GLY A 108 -6.15 3.21 3.57
CA GLY A 108 -5.88 2.04 2.75
C GLY A 108 -4.65 2.16 1.83
N PHE A 109 -4.27 3.38 1.42
CA PHE A 109 -2.96 3.62 0.79
C PHE A 109 -1.80 3.38 1.77
N ILE A 110 -1.98 3.73 3.05
CA ILE A 110 -0.99 3.51 4.11
C ILE A 110 -0.84 2.01 4.38
N ASN A 111 -1.89 1.39 4.94
CA ASN A 111 -1.97 -0.02 5.29
C ASN A 111 -3.46 -0.40 5.42
N SER A 112 -3.95 -1.23 4.51
CA SER A 112 -5.39 -1.53 4.43
C SER A 112 -5.87 -2.40 5.59
N GLU A 113 -5.01 -3.26 6.13
CA GLU A 113 -5.29 -4.20 7.22
C GLU A 113 -5.43 -3.45 8.54
N ALA A 114 -4.44 -2.59 8.85
CA ALA A 114 -4.46 -1.76 10.04
C ALA A 114 -5.62 -0.75 10.00
N THR A 115 -5.87 -0.14 8.84
CA THR A 115 -6.98 0.81 8.66
C THR A 115 -8.33 0.11 8.80
N THR A 116 -8.49 -1.07 8.19
CA THR A 116 -9.73 -1.86 8.33
C THR A 116 -9.98 -2.23 9.78
N GLY A 117 -8.99 -2.75 10.51
CA GLY A 117 -9.14 -3.09 11.92
C GLY A 117 -9.49 -1.88 12.79
N ALA A 118 -8.83 -0.74 12.57
CA ALA A 118 -9.08 0.50 13.30
C ALA A 118 -10.49 1.05 13.04
N ILE A 119 -10.93 1.08 11.77
CA ILE A 119 -12.26 1.55 11.37
C ILE A 119 -13.35 0.57 11.83
N ALA A 120 -13.11 -0.74 11.71
CA ALA A 120 -14.04 -1.78 12.16
C ALA A 120 -14.33 -1.65 13.66
N GLY A 121 -13.32 -1.34 14.49
CA GLY A 121 -13.49 -1.09 15.92
C GLY A 121 -14.49 0.01 16.26
N LEU A 122 -14.69 0.99 15.37
CA LEU A 122 -15.66 2.07 15.57
C LEU A 122 -17.12 1.56 15.50
N SER A 123 -17.39 0.44 14.81
CA SER A 123 -18.76 -0.10 14.71
C SER A 123 -19.27 -0.72 16.01
N LYS A 124 -18.39 -0.94 17.00
CA LYS A 124 -18.77 -1.43 18.34
C LYS A 124 -19.35 -0.32 19.22
N ARG A 125 -19.21 0.96 18.85
CA ARG A 125 -19.67 2.09 19.65
C ARG A 125 -21.19 2.28 19.61
N ALA A 126 -21.81 2.03 18.45
CA ALA A 126 -23.26 2.10 18.26
C ALA A 126 -23.65 1.25 17.04
N GLU A 127 -24.83 0.65 17.02
CA GLU A 127 -25.26 -0.18 15.88
C GLU A 127 -25.39 0.62 14.57
N GLU A 128 -25.80 1.90 14.65
CA GLU A 128 -25.94 2.81 13.51
C GLU A 128 -24.61 3.10 12.79
N MET A 129 -23.49 2.71 13.40
CA MET A 129 -22.16 2.90 12.84
C MET A 129 -21.77 1.86 11.80
N ALA A 130 -22.48 0.73 11.72
CA ALA A 130 -22.09 -0.37 10.82
C ALA A 130 -22.06 0.09 9.35
N ASP A 131 -23.06 0.87 8.90
CA ASP A 131 -23.14 1.40 7.53
C ASP A 131 -22.00 2.38 7.18
N PRO A 132 -21.76 3.47 7.95
CA PRO A 132 -20.63 4.35 7.69
C PRO A 132 -19.27 3.64 7.75
N VAL A 133 -19.12 2.69 8.66
CA VAL A 133 -17.89 1.90 8.83
C VAL A 133 -17.65 1.00 7.62
N ILE A 134 -18.66 0.28 7.12
CA ILE A 134 -18.46 -0.57 5.94
C ILE A 134 -18.11 0.28 4.70
N THR A 135 -18.73 1.46 4.52
CA THR A 135 -18.33 2.40 3.45
C THR A 135 -16.87 2.83 3.58
N GLY A 136 -16.41 3.12 4.80
CA GLY A 136 -15.00 3.43 5.07
C GLY A 136 -14.05 2.28 4.72
N ILE A 137 -14.43 1.03 5.04
CA ILE A 137 -13.63 -0.17 4.71
C ILE A 137 -13.66 -0.43 3.20
N LEU A 138 -14.77 -0.21 2.51
CA LEU A 138 -14.86 -0.33 1.05
C LEU A 138 -13.96 0.69 0.34
N LEU A 139 -13.92 1.94 0.81
CA LEU A 139 -12.99 2.96 0.32
C LEU A 139 -11.54 2.62 0.62
N CYS A 140 -11.26 2.05 1.79
CA CYS A 140 -9.96 1.47 2.13
C CYS A 140 -9.57 0.36 1.14
N ASN A 141 -10.50 -0.53 0.77
CA ASN A 141 -10.27 -1.57 -0.22
C ASN A 141 -9.98 -0.98 -1.61
N ILE A 142 -10.74 0.02 -2.07
CA ILE A 142 -10.53 0.69 -3.35
C ILE A 142 -9.13 1.31 -3.42
N SER A 143 -8.71 2.03 -2.39
CA SER A 143 -7.37 2.62 -2.34
C SER A 143 -6.25 1.57 -2.36
N MET A 144 -6.45 0.42 -1.69
CA MET A 144 -5.53 -0.72 -1.76
C MET A 144 -5.44 -1.27 -3.18
N LEU A 145 -6.57 -1.47 -3.87
CA LEU A 145 -6.60 -1.98 -5.25
C LEU A 145 -5.89 -1.04 -6.23
N ILE A 146 -6.07 0.28 -6.06
CA ILE A 146 -5.36 1.32 -6.83
C ILE A 146 -3.85 1.28 -6.51
N ARG A 147 -3.49 1.29 -5.23
CA ARG A 147 -2.09 1.20 -4.78
C ARG A 147 -1.40 -0.03 -5.38
N ASN A 148 -2.09 -1.17 -5.41
CA ASN A 148 -1.57 -2.42 -5.96
C ASN A 148 -1.20 -2.29 -7.45
N LEU A 149 -2.02 -1.61 -8.27
CA LEU A 149 -1.71 -1.30 -9.68
C LEU A 149 -0.50 -0.35 -9.79
N VAL A 150 -0.47 0.69 -8.95
CA VAL A 150 0.64 1.66 -8.92
C VAL A 150 1.95 0.96 -8.57
N LEU A 151 1.96 0.03 -7.61
CA LEU A 151 3.15 -0.73 -7.25
C LEU A 151 3.62 -1.64 -8.39
N ALA A 152 2.71 -2.32 -9.08
CA ALA A 152 3.07 -3.12 -10.26
C ALA A 152 3.71 -2.24 -11.37
N LEU A 153 3.17 -1.04 -11.60
CA LEU A 153 3.71 -0.09 -12.58
C LEU A 153 5.08 0.48 -12.19
N ILE A 154 5.28 0.77 -10.89
CA ILE A 154 6.56 1.26 -10.40
C ILE A 154 7.65 0.19 -10.54
N VAL A 155 7.34 -1.08 -10.25
CA VAL A 155 8.30 -2.19 -10.32
C VAL A 155 8.57 -2.61 -11.77
N ASN A 156 7.54 -2.58 -12.63
CA ASN A 156 7.66 -2.80 -14.07
C ASN A 156 7.20 -1.55 -14.83
N PRO A 157 8.08 -0.55 -15.06
CA PRO A 157 7.74 0.69 -15.74
C PRO A 157 7.25 0.52 -17.19
N ARG A 158 7.57 -0.60 -17.84
CA ARG A 158 7.00 -0.95 -19.16
C ARG A 158 5.52 -1.32 -19.10
N GLY A 159 4.99 -1.53 -17.90
CA GLY A 159 3.56 -1.74 -17.65
C GLY A 159 3.04 -3.11 -18.05
N GLN A 160 3.88 -4.06 -18.49
CA GLN A 160 3.40 -5.36 -19.00
C GLN A 160 2.58 -6.13 -17.96
N THR A 161 3.09 -6.22 -16.73
CA THR A 161 2.35 -6.84 -15.61
C THR A 161 1.09 -6.04 -15.27
N THR A 162 1.20 -4.71 -15.22
CA THR A 162 0.08 -3.82 -14.86
C THR A 162 -1.05 -3.89 -15.86
N LEU A 163 -0.74 -3.94 -17.16
CA LEU A 163 -1.72 -4.03 -18.25
C LEU A 163 -2.51 -5.33 -18.19
N LEU A 164 -1.87 -6.45 -17.87
CA LEU A 164 -2.55 -7.74 -17.69
C LEU A 164 -3.35 -7.81 -16.37
N MET A 165 -2.88 -7.11 -15.34
CA MET A 165 -3.58 -7.01 -14.05
C MET A 165 -4.81 -6.11 -14.14
N LEU A 166 -4.80 -5.10 -15.02
CA LEU A 166 -5.76 -4.01 -15.05
C LEU A 166 -7.21 -4.47 -15.28
N PRO A 167 -7.57 -5.31 -16.27
CA PRO A 167 -8.97 -5.65 -16.54
C PRO A 167 -9.71 -6.31 -15.36
N PRO A 168 -9.22 -7.42 -14.76
CA PRO A 168 -9.90 -8.01 -13.60
C PRO A 168 -9.83 -7.10 -12.35
N GLN A 169 -8.76 -6.32 -12.18
CA GLN A 169 -8.66 -5.37 -11.07
C GLN A 169 -9.65 -4.21 -11.21
N LEU A 170 -9.95 -3.76 -12.43
CA LEU A 170 -10.96 -2.74 -12.69
C LEU A 170 -12.35 -3.22 -12.28
N VAL A 171 -12.69 -4.50 -12.56
CA VAL A 171 -13.96 -5.09 -12.08
C VAL A 171 -14.03 -5.02 -10.55
N LEU A 172 -12.96 -5.41 -9.84
CA LEU A 172 -12.89 -5.31 -8.38
C LEU A 172 -13.11 -3.88 -7.88
N ILE A 173 -12.49 -2.89 -8.52
CA ILE A 173 -12.63 -1.47 -8.17
C ILE A 173 -14.06 -0.99 -8.42
N ILE A 174 -14.65 -1.31 -9.58
CA ILE A 174 -16.01 -0.91 -9.95
C ILE A 174 -17.03 -1.49 -8.98
N ILE A 175 -16.96 -2.79 -8.70
CA ILE A 175 -17.89 -3.44 -7.76
C ILE A 175 -17.69 -2.91 -6.34
N SER A 176 -16.44 -2.73 -5.88
CA SER A 176 -16.18 -2.11 -4.57
C SER A 176 -16.78 -0.70 -4.48
N THR A 177 -16.69 0.07 -5.56
CA THR A 177 -17.24 1.43 -5.66
C THR A 177 -18.77 1.42 -5.65
N ALA A 178 -19.40 0.51 -6.41
CA ALA A 178 -20.85 0.34 -6.42
C ALA A 178 -21.39 -0.04 -5.03
N MET A 179 -20.71 -0.94 -4.32
CA MET A 179 -21.06 -1.29 -2.93
C MET A 179 -20.88 -0.09 -2.00
N ALA A 180 -19.81 0.70 -2.15
CA ALA A 180 -19.60 1.90 -1.33
C ALA A 180 -20.74 2.92 -1.52
N PHE A 181 -21.17 3.16 -2.77
CA PHE A 181 -22.28 4.07 -3.07
C PHE A 181 -23.61 3.59 -2.49
N LYS A 182 -23.87 2.28 -2.50
CA LYS A 182 -25.08 1.69 -1.92
C LYS A 182 -25.23 2.00 -0.42
N HIS A 183 -24.11 2.04 0.31
CA HIS A 183 -24.08 2.33 1.75
C HIS A 183 -23.88 3.82 2.10
N SER A 184 -23.63 4.69 1.11
CA SER A 184 -23.27 6.11 1.27
C SER A 184 -24.40 7.03 1.79
N LYS A 185 -25.49 6.50 2.38
CA LYS A 185 -26.67 7.29 2.73
C LYS A 185 -26.53 8.13 4.02
N LYS A 186 -25.47 7.96 4.81
CA LYS A 186 -25.27 8.72 6.06
C LYS A 186 -23.81 9.15 6.23
N PHE A 187 -23.53 10.42 5.94
CA PHE A 187 -22.25 11.04 6.32
C PHE A 187 -22.11 10.98 7.85
N CYS A 188 -21.12 10.23 8.34
CA CYS A 188 -20.85 10.17 9.77
C CYS A 188 -19.67 11.10 10.09
N PRO A 189 -19.89 12.21 10.80
CA PRO A 189 -18.85 13.21 11.11
C PRO A 189 -17.92 12.77 12.24
N ILE A 190 -17.70 11.46 12.43
CA ILE A 190 -16.67 10.99 13.36
C ILE A 190 -15.34 11.45 12.80
N GLY A 191 -14.78 12.46 13.47
CA GLY A 191 -13.55 13.12 13.08
C GLY A 191 -12.42 12.10 13.02
N GLY A 192 -11.61 12.14 11.97
CA GLY A 192 -10.48 11.24 11.79
C GLY A 192 -9.39 11.33 12.86
N GLY A 193 -9.54 12.19 13.89
CA GLY A 193 -8.67 12.25 15.06
C GLY A 193 -8.68 10.99 15.93
N ASP A 194 -9.74 10.18 15.86
CA ASP A 194 -9.86 8.91 16.60
C ASP A 194 -9.18 7.72 15.90
N LEU A 195 -8.83 7.85 14.62
CA LEU A 195 -8.15 6.79 13.88
C LEU A 195 -6.66 6.81 14.21
N LYS A 196 -6.27 5.98 15.19
CA LYS A 196 -4.88 5.74 15.57
C LYS A 196 -4.16 4.90 14.50
N ILE A 197 -3.90 5.49 13.34
CA ILE A 197 -3.05 4.90 12.31
C ILE A 197 -1.59 5.21 12.67
N LYS A 198 -0.81 4.15 12.94
CA LYS A 198 0.63 4.26 13.22
C LYS A 198 1.36 4.86 12.02
N SER A 199 2.42 5.63 12.30
CA SER A 199 3.27 6.21 11.26
C SER A 199 3.81 5.14 10.31
N PRO A 200 3.72 5.37 8.98
CA PRO A 200 4.27 4.45 7.97
C PRO A 200 5.80 4.39 7.96
N PHE A 201 6.45 5.33 8.64
CA PHE A 201 7.91 5.45 8.69
C PHE A 201 8.59 4.65 9.79
N SER A 202 7.85 3.95 10.64
CA SER A 202 8.50 3.22 11.72
C SER A 202 9.48 2.20 11.13
N LEU A 203 10.73 2.22 11.61
CA LEU A 203 11.76 1.26 11.21
C LEU A 203 11.24 -0.17 11.33
N GLY A 204 10.39 -0.42 12.33
CA GLY A 204 9.69 -1.68 12.52
C GLY A 204 8.75 -2.07 11.36
N GLN A 205 8.00 -1.12 10.78
CA GLN A 205 7.16 -1.41 9.60
C GLN A 205 7.98 -1.64 8.34
N ALA A 206 9.04 -0.85 8.13
CA ALA A 206 9.98 -1.05 7.03
C ALA A 206 10.67 -2.42 7.13
N PHE A 207 11.08 -2.82 8.34
CA PHE A 207 11.71 -4.11 8.60
C PHE A 207 10.72 -5.27 8.45
N LYS A 208 9.47 -5.13 8.93
CA LYS A 208 8.40 -6.12 8.68
C LYS A 208 8.11 -6.29 7.20
N PHE A 209 8.06 -5.19 6.44
CA PHE A 209 7.89 -5.26 5.00
C PHE A 209 9.10 -5.93 4.34
N GLY A 210 10.32 -5.56 4.73
CA GLY A 210 11.55 -6.16 4.23
C GLY A 210 11.64 -7.67 4.50
N ILE A 211 11.28 -8.10 5.72
CA ILE A 211 11.20 -9.52 6.08
C ILE A 211 10.09 -10.22 5.29
N ALA A 212 8.88 -9.66 5.25
CA ALA A 212 7.77 -10.27 4.53
C ALA A 212 8.10 -10.43 3.04
N PHE A 213 8.69 -9.39 2.44
CA PHE A 213 9.19 -9.43 1.07
C PHE A 213 10.27 -10.51 0.90
N ALA A 214 11.29 -10.53 1.76
CA ALA A 214 12.36 -11.53 1.68
C ALA A 214 11.80 -12.97 1.80
N LEU A 215 10.87 -13.20 2.74
CA LEU A 215 10.21 -14.48 2.92
C LEU A 215 9.36 -14.85 1.70
N ILE A 216 8.52 -13.95 1.20
CA ILE A 216 7.69 -14.19 0.01
C ILE A 216 8.56 -14.48 -1.20
N LEU A 217 9.70 -13.81 -1.34
CA LEU A 217 10.61 -14.02 -2.46
C LEU A 217 11.36 -15.36 -2.34
N VAL A 218 11.83 -15.72 -1.14
CA VAL A 218 12.46 -17.03 -0.88
C VAL A 218 11.45 -18.16 -1.08
N ILE A 219 10.27 -18.05 -0.47
CA ILE A 219 9.18 -19.01 -0.63
C ILE A 219 8.75 -19.08 -2.08
N GLY A 220 8.65 -17.96 -2.79
CA GLY A 220 8.24 -17.91 -4.19
C GLY A 220 9.25 -18.58 -5.12
N ASN A 221 10.55 -18.34 -4.93
CA ASN A 221 11.58 -19.06 -5.69
C ASN A 221 11.56 -20.56 -5.38
N PHE A 222 11.48 -20.93 -4.11
CA PHE A 222 11.41 -22.33 -3.71
C PHE A 222 10.14 -23.02 -4.27
N ALA A 223 8.99 -22.36 -4.18
CA ALA A 223 7.72 -22.85 -4.69
C ALA A 223 7.75 -22.98 -6.22
N TYR A 224 8.43 -22.08 -6.92
CA TYR A 224 8.65 -22.19 -8.36
C TYR A 224 9.54 -23.39 -8.70
N SER A 225 10.65 -23.59 -7.99
CA SER A 225 11.52 -24.75 -8.20
C SER A 225 10.82 -26.09 -7.88
N ALA A 226 9.92 -26.12 -6.90
CA ALA A 226 9.23 -27.34 -6.48
C ALA A 226 7.96 -27.66 -7.32
N ALA A 227 7.18 -26.64 -7.70
CA ALA A 227 5.84 -26.80 -8.25
C ALA A 227 5.56 -25.90 -9.48
N GLY A 228 6.59 -25.25 -10.04
CA GLY A 228 6.47 -24.38 -11.21
C GLY A 228 5.51 -23.20 -10.98
N THR A 229 4.69 -22.91 -11.98
CA THR A 229 3.71 -21.80 -11.94
C THR A 229 2.67 -21.96 -10.83
N ALA A 230 2.26 -23.20 -10.52
CA ALA A 230 1.31 -23.48 -9.44
C ALA A 230 1.88 -23.04 -8.07
N GLY A 231 3.19 -23.24 -7.85
CA GLY A 231 3.86 -22.77 -6.64
C GLY A 231 3.82 -21.24 -6.48
N ILE A 232 3.91 -20.51 -7.58
CA ILE A 232 3.81 -19.04 -7.57
C ILE A 232 2.40 -18.60 -7.16
N TYR A 233 1.34 -19.24 -7.65
CA TYR A 233 -0.03 -18.91 -7.23
C TYR A 233 -0.27 -19.10 -5.73
N VAL A 234 0.36 -20.10 -5.10
CA VAL A 234 0.29 -20.29 -3.64
C VAL A 234 0.85 -19.10 -2.87
N THR A 235 1.84 -18.38 -3.42
CA THR A 235 2.40 -17.18 -2.77
C THR A 235 1.38 -16.05 -2.61
N ALA A 236 0.27 -16.07 -3.36
CA ALA A 236 -0.84 -15.13 -3.19
C ALA A 236 -1.43 -15.17 -1.76
N LEU A 237 -1.33 -16.30 -1.04
CA LEU A 237 -1.74 -16.42 0.35
C LEU A 237 -0.98 -15.45 1.28
N GLY A 238 0.24 -15.03 0.91
CA GLY A 238 0.99 -13.99 1.61
C GLY A 238 0.27 -12.65 1.69
N ALA A 239 -0.75 -12.44 0.85
CA ALA A 239 -1.56 -11.24 0.82
C ALA A 239 -2.51 -11.10 2.04
N LEU A 240 -2.67 -12.15 2.85
CA LEU A 240 -3.27 -12.05 4.19
C LEU A 240 -2.46 -11.14 5.11
N VAL A 241 -1.14 -11.07 4.89
CA VAL A 241 -0.21 -10.23 5.64
C VAL A 241 0.06 -8.93 4.88
N SER A 242 0.37 -9.01 3.58
CA SER A 242 0.67 -7.84 2.76
C SER A 242 0.44 -8.07 1.27
N SER A 243 -0.61 -7.46 0.71
CA SER A 243 -0.83 -7.45 -0.73
C SER A 243 0.35 -6.84 -1.48
N SER A 244 0.86 -5.71 -0.98
CA SER A 244 1.98 -4.96 -1.56
C SER A 244 3.26 -5.80 -1.62
N GLY A 245 3.54 -6.60 -0.60
CA GLY A 245 4.70 -7.49 -0.58
C GLY A 245 4.62 -8.54 -1.69
N VAL A 246 3.45 -9.17 -1.85
CA VAL A 246 3.23 -10.18 -2.90
C VAL A 246 3.34 -9.54 -4.29
N ILE A 247 2.62 -8.46 -4.56
CA ILE A 247 2.58 -7.81 -5.88
C ILE A 247 3.96 -7.40 -6.34
N VAL A 248 4.74 -6.78 -5.45
CA VAL A 248 6.10 -6.37 -5.79
C VAL A 248 6.98 -7.60 -6.04
N SER A 249 6.88 -8.64 -5.21
CA SER A 249 7.68 -9.85 -5.37
C SER A 249 7.41 -10.54 -6.71
N VAL A 250 6.14 -10.77 -7.07
CA VAL A 250 5.80 -11.45 -8.33
C VAL A 250 6.11 -10.58 -9.56
N THR A 251 5.94 -9.26 -9.45
CA THR A 251 6.32 -8.35 -10.54
C THR A 251 7.83 -8.34 -10.75
N LEU A 252 8.62 -8.35 -9.67
CA LEU A 252 10.08 -8.41 -9.75
C LEU A 252 10.57 -9.74 -10.33
N LEU A 253 9.92 -10.87 -9.98
CA LEU A 253 10.23 -12.17 -10.57
C LEU A 253 9.98 -12.16 -12.09
N ALA A 254 8.92 -11.49 -12.56
CA ALA A 254 8.65 -11.36 -13.99
C ALA A 254 9.67 -10.46 -14.71
N VAL A 255 10.02 -9.31 -14.13
CA VAL A 255 11.06 -8.41 -14.67
C VAL A 255 12.43 -9.08 -14.69
N SER A 256 12.70 -9.98 -13.75
CA SER A 256 13.93 -10.77 -13.70
C SER A 256 13.92 -12.01 -14.62
N HIS A 257 12.89 -12.18 -15.44
CA HIS A 257 12.68 -13.31 -16.35
C HIS A 257 12.61 -14.69 -15.67
N ASN A 258 12.25 -14.74 -14.38
CA ASN A 258 12.04 -16.00 -13.67
C ASN A 258 10.63 -16.57 -13.91
N ILE A 259 9.64 -15.71 -14.20
CA ILE A 259 8.25 -16.09 -14.48
C ILE A 259 7.69 -15.24 -15.62
N SER A 260 6.58 -15.68 -16.24
CA SER A 260 5.88 -14.86 -17.25
C SER A 260 5.16 -13.68 -16.59
N TYR A 261 4.97 -12.59 -17.36
CA TYR A 261 4.21 -11.43 -16.91
C TYR A 261 2.74 -11.78 -16.60
N GLU A 262 2.19 -12.77 -17.28
CA GLU A 262 0.84 -13.30 -17.07
C GLU A 262 0.70 -13.99 -15.71
N VAL A 263 1.63 -14.90 -15.37
CA VAL A 263 1.64 -15.57 -14.06
C VAL A 263 1.78 -14.52 -12.94
N ALA A 264 2.64 -13.52 -13.13
CA ALA A 264 2.77 -12.43 -12.16
C ALA A 264 1.50 -11.61 -12.00
N ALA A 265 0.84 -11.23 -13.11
CA ALA A 265 -0.41 -10.46 -13.09
C ALA A 265 -1.53 -11.25 -12.42
N ASN A 266 -1.73 -12.51 -12.79
CA ASN A 266 -2.73 -13.39 -12.19
C ASN A 266 -2.49 -13.57 -10.68
N THR A 267 -1.24 -13.78 -10.28
CA THR A 267 -0.88 -13.90 -8.86
C THR A 267 -1.13 -12.59 -8.10
N ALA A 268 -0.84 -11.45 -8.71
CA ALA A 268 -1.11 -10.12 -8.14
C ALA A 268 -2.61 -9.83 -7.95
N VAL A 269 -3.46 -10.29 -8.87
CA VAL A 269 -4.92 -10.19 -8.73
C VAL A 269 -5.44 -11.17 -7.69
N LEU A 270 -4.95 -12.41 -7.66
CA LEU A 270 -5.26 -13.37 -6.59
C LEU A 270 -4.89 -12.83 -5.22
N ALA A 271 -3.72 -12.20 -5.10
CA ALA A 271 -3.31 -11.51 -3.88
C ALA A 271 -4.29 -10.39 -3.50
N SER A 272 -4.74 -9.59 -4.47
CA SER A 272 -5.74 -8.54 -4.23
C SER A 272 -7.09 -9.11 -3.78
N LEU A 273 -7.53 -10.25 -4.34
CA LEU A 273 -8.73 -10.99 -3.94
C LEU A 273 -8.61 -11.52 -2.50
N ILE A 274 -7.49 -12.17 -2.17
CA ILE A 274 -7.23 -12.69 -0.82
C ILE A 274 -7.21 -11.55 0.20
N SER A 275 -6.53 -10.45 -0.10
CA SER A 275 -6.55 -9.28 0.77
C SER A 275 -7.95 -8.68 0.88
N THR A 276 -8.76 -8.71 -0.17
CA THR A 276 -10.17 -8.25 -0.12
C THR A 276 -11.01 -9.14 0.81
N LEU A 277 -10.88 -10.46 0.70
CA LEU A 277 -11.52 -11.41 1.61
C LEU A 277 -11.07 -11.24 3.06
N ASN A 278 -9.80 -10.87 3.29
CA ASN A 278 -9.28 -10.59 4.62
C ASN A 278 -10.07 -9.48 5.35
N LYS A 279 -10.77 -8.57 4.64
CA LYS A 279 -11.60 -7.52 5.25
C LYS A 279 -12.81 -8.13 5.99
N ILE A 280 -13.29 -9.31 5.56
CA ILE A 280 -14.32 -10.08 6.27
C ILE A 280 -13.79 -10.54 7.63
N LEU A 281 -12.58 -11.12 7.64
CA LEU A 281 -11.93 -11.61 8.86
C LEU A 281 -11.64 -10.45 9.83
N LEU A 282 -11.08 -9.35 9.34
CA LEU A 282 -10.79 -8.17 10.17
C LEU A 282 -12.06 -7.52 10.72
N SER A 283 -13.13 -7.45 9.92
CA SER A 283 -14.43 -6.98 10.40
C SER A 283 -15.01 -7.86 11.49
N LYS A 284 -14.81 -9.20 11.41
CA LYS A 284 -15.22 -10.15 12.46
C LYS A 284 -14.44 -9.95 13.76
N ILE A 285 -13.11 -9.82 13.68
CA ILE A 285 -12.24 -9.73 14.86
C ILE A 285 -12.41 -8.37 15.56
N SER A 286 -12.43 -7.30 14.76
CA SER A 286 -12.34 -5.94 15.29
C SER A 286 -13.71 -5.25 15.43
N GLY A 287 -14.71 -5.62 14.64
CA GLY A 287 -16.01 -4.95 14.56
C GLY A 287 -17.17 -5.62 15.29
N SER A 288 -18.36 -5.08 15.08
CA SER A 288 -19.65 -5.60 15.60
C SER A 288 -20.23 -6.67 14.67
N GLU A 289 -21.15 -7.50 15.19
CA GLU A 289 -21.81 -8.56 14.40
C GLU A 289 -22.57 -8.01 13.19
N SER A 290 -23.21 -6.83 13.32
CA SER A 290 -23.85 -6.14 12.20
C SER A 290 -22.85 -5.79 11.09
N LEU A 291 -21.67 -5.25 11.46
CA LEU A 291 -20.60 -4.99 10.50
C LEU A 291 -20.10 -6.28 9.84
N PHE A 292 -19.92 -7.35 10.61
CA PHE A 292 -19.47 -8.63 10.06
C PHE A 292 -20.44 -9.18 9.01
N SER A 293 -21.75 -9.08 9.25
CA SER A 293 -22.78 -9.48 8.30
C SER A 293 -22.71 -8.67 6.99
N LEU A 294 -22.59 -7.34 7.09
CA LEU A 294 -22.41 -6.45 5.95
C LEU A 294 -21.11 -6.77 5.18
N ALA A 295 -19.99 -6.88 5.88
CA ALA A 295 -18.69 -7.18 5.29
C ALA A 295 -18.69 -8.53 4.57
N LYS A 296 -19.29 -9.57 5.16
CA LYS A 296 -19.40 -10.89 4.54
C LYS A 296 -20.17 -10.81 3.21
N LYS A 297 -21.27 -10.05 3.16
CA LYS A 297 -22.07 -9.87 1.95
C LYS A 297 -21.30 -9.08 0.88
N ASP A 298 -20.80 -7.90 1.22
CA ASP A 298 -20.21 -6.99 0.23
C ASP A 298 -18.88 -7.52 -0.30
N PHE A 299 -17.95 -7.91 0.59
CA PHE A 299 -16.67 -8.48 0.17
C PHE A 299 -16.82 -9.88 -0.42
N GLY A 300 -17.86 -10.63 -0.05
CA GLY A 300 -18.21 -11.88 -0.72
C GLY A 300 -18.60 -11.66 -2.18
N ILE A 301 -19.46 -10.68 -2.46
CA ILE A 301 -19.84 -10.32 -3.85
C ILE A 301 -18.62 -9.82 -4.62
N ILE A 302 -17.80 -8.94 -4.04
CA ILE A 302 -16.58 -8.43 -4.69
C ILE A 302 -15.63 -9.59 -5.01
N ALA A 303 -15.42 -10.53 -4.09
CA ALA A 303 -14.53 -11.66 -4.29
C ALA A 303 -15.04 -12.62 -5.37
N VAL A 304 -16.34 -12.94 -5.38
CA VAL A 304 -16.95 -13.82 -6.39
C VAL A 304 -16.86 -13.16 -7.77
N THR A 305 -17.30 -11.91 -7.89
CA THR A 305 -17.26 -11.18 -9.17
C THR A 305 -15.83 -11.00 -9.70
N GLY A 306 -14.88 -10.68 -8.83
CA GLY A 306 -13.47 -10.57 -9.21
C GLY A 306 -12.83 -11.91 -9.59
N THR A 307 -13.21 -13.01 -8.92
CA THR A 307 -12.74 -14.36 -9.29
C THR A 307 -13.27 -14.75 -10.67
N VAL A 308 -14.56 -14.50 -10.93
CA VAL A 308 -15.15 -14.73 -12.27
C VAL A 308 -14.45 -13.87 -13.33
N ALA A 309 -14.22 -12.59 -13.05
CA ALA A 309 -13.51 -11.70 -13.96
C ALA A 309 -12.08 -12.18 -14.27
N LEU A 310 -11.35 -12.64 -13.25
CA LEU A 310 -10.01 -13.19 -13.42
C LEU A 310 -10.03 -14.47 -14.26
N LEU A 311 -10.98 -15.37 -14.01
CA LEU A 311 -11.12 -16.60 -14.80
C LEU A 311 -11.45 -16.28 -16.25
N LEU A 312 -12.46 -15.44 -16.50
CA LEU A 312 -12.84 -15.03 -17.86
C LEU A 312 -11.68 -14.38 -18.61
N TRP A 313 -10.92 -13.51 -17.95
CA TRP A 313 -9.75 -12.87 -18.55
C TRP A 313 -8.67 -13.87 -18.99
N ASN A 314 -8.51 -14.98 -18.28
CA ASN A 314 -7.55 -16.03 -18.65
C ASN A 314 -8.06 -16.98 -19.74
N PHE A 315 -9.36 -16.94 -20.05
CA PHE A 315 -9.95 -17.72 -21.14
C PHE A 315 -10.06 -16.94 -22.47
N MET A 316 -9.78 -15.63 -22.46
CA MET A 316 -9.82 -14.74 -23.62
C MET A 316 -8.44 -14.57 -24.24
#